data_AF-A0A3B9J5V6-F1
#
_entry.id   AF-A0A3B9J5V6-F1
#
_cell.length_a   1.000
_cell.length_b   1.000
_cell.length_c   1.000
_cell.angle_alpha   90.00
_cell.angle_beta   90.00
_cell.angle_gamma   90.00
#
_symmetry.space_group_name_H-M   'P 1'
#
loop_
_entity.id
_entity.type
_entity.pdbx_description
1 polymer ?
#
loop_
_entity_poly.entity_id
_entity_poly.type
_entity_poly.pdbx_seq_one_letter_code
_entity_poly.pdbx_strand_id
1 'polypeptide(L)' 'MKPVVVDAMGGDNAPSIVVEGVRAAIDAGIPVELVGDPGLVGDCGDIVLHAASEIIGMAE' A
#
# COMPACT_ATOMS: atom_id res chain seq x y z
N MET A 1 -17.74 -0.03 -9.04
CA MET A 1 -17.31 -0.22 -7.63
C MET A 1 -16.19 0.78 -7.38
N LYS A 2 -16.10 1.40 -6.21
CA LYS A 2 -14.95 2.26 -5.87
C LYS A 2 -13.81 1.38 -5.34
N PRO A 3 -12.53 1.76 -5.55
CA PRO A 3 -11.41 1.00 -5.02
C PRO A 3 -11.35 1.08 -3.49
N VAL A 4 -10.76 0.07 -2.87
CA VAL A 4 -10.28 0.15 -1.49
C VAL A 4 -8.91 0.79 -1.52
N VAL A 5 -8.71 1.87 -0.76
CA VAL A 5 -7.41 2.54 -0.67
C VAL A 5 -6.72 2.07 0.61
N VAL A 6 -5.54 1.48 0.47
CA VAL A 6 -4.82 0.81 1.56
C VAL A 6 -3.57 1.61 1.92
N ASP A 7 -3.36 1.83 3.21
CA ASP A 7 -2.10 2.38 3.72
C ASP A 7 -0.98 1.36 3.56
N ALA A 8 0.01 1.69 2.73
CA ALA A 8 1.17 0.86 2.48
C ALA A 8 2.18 0.87 3.62
N MET A 9 2.11 1.84 4.54
CA MET A 9 3.18 2.14 5.50
C MET A 9 2.91 1.57 6.90
N GLY A 10 1.66 1.25 7.23
CA GLY A 10 1.27 0.73 8.53
C GLY A 10 1.53 -0.76 8.71
N GLY A 11 2.24 -1.12 9.78
CA GLY A 11 2.42 -2.50 10.24
C GLY A 11 3.87 -2.97 10.26
N ASP A 12 4.16 -3.99 11.07
CA ASP A 12 5.52 -4.40 11.41
C ASP A 12 6.39 -4.82 10.21
N ASN A 13 5.75 -5.33 9.15
CA ASN A 13 6.43 -5.81 7.93
C ASN A 13 6.08 -4.95 6.69
N ALA A 14 5.48 -3.78 6.91
CA ALA A 14 5.24 -2.81 5.85
C ALA A 14 6.58 -2.27 5.29
N PRO A 15 6.62 -1.84 4.02
CA PRO A 15 5.52 -1.86 3.05
C PRO A 15 5.36 -3.18 2.28
N SER A 16 6.35 -4.06 2.35
CA SER A 16 6.45 -5.26 1.49
C SER A 16 5.22 -6.17 1.52
N ILE A 17 4.78 -6.60 2.71
CA ILE A 17 3.65 -7.54 2.81
C ILE A 17 2.33 -6.91 2.41
N VAL A 18 2.20 -5.59 2.58
CA VAL A 18 0.99 -4.86 2.20
C VAL A 18 0.86 -4.87 0.68
N VAL A 19 1.96 -4.59 -0.04
CA VAL A 19 1.99 -4.65 -1.50
C VAL A 19 1.68 -6.06 -2.01
N GLU A 20 2.23 -7.11 -1.38
CA GLU A 20 1.91 -8.51 -1.72
C GLU A 20 0.43 -8.84 -1.52
N GLY A 21 -0.15 -8.40 -0.39
CA GLY A 21 -1.57 -8.58 -0.11
C GLY A 21 -2.47 -7.84 -1.10
N VAL A 22 -2.09 -6.61 -1.49
CA VAL A 22 -2.81 -5.85 -2.51
C VAL A 22 -2.77 -6.54 -3.87
N ARG A 23 -1.64 -7.10 -4.28
CA ARG A 23 -1.54 -7.90 -5.51
C ARG A 23 -2.51 -9.08 -5.48
N ALA A 24 -2.53 -9.84 -4.39
CA ALA A 24 -3.44 -10.96 -4.23
C ALA A 24 -4.93 -10.54 -4.27
N ALA A 25 -5.27 -9.37 -3.72
CA ALA A 25 -6.63 -8.83 -3.77
C ALA A 25 -7.05 -8.42 -5.20
N ILE A 26 -6.14 -7.81 -5.96
CA ILE A 26 -6.35 -7.47 -7.37
C ILE A 26 -6.54 -8.73 -8.21
N ASP A 27 -5.73 -9.77 -7.99
CA ASP A 27 -5.87 -11.07 -8.65
C ASP A 27 -7.22 -11.74 -8.35
N ALA A 28 -7.79 -11.47 -7.17
CA ALA A 28 -9.14 -11.91 -6.79
C ALA A 28 -10.27 -11.04 -7.34
N GLY A 29 -9.96 -10.00 -8.13
CA GLY A 29 -10.93 -9.11 -8.77
C GLY A 29 -11.41 -7.94 -7.89
N ILE A 30 -10.69 -7.64 -6.80
CA ILE A 30 -11.01 -6.50 -5.92
C ILE A 30 -10.21 -5.28 -6.40
N PRO A 31 -10.85 -4.16 -6.72
CA PRO A 31 -10.12 -2.94 -7.07
C PRO A 31 -9.46 -2.34 -5.82
N VAL A 32 -8.13 -2.20 -5.86
CA VAL A 32 -7.32 -1.68 -4.74
C VAL A 32 -6.29 -0.68 -5.24
N GLU A 33 -6.04 0.35 -4.45
CA GLU A 33 -5.00 1.37 -4.65
C GLU A 33 -4.19 1.53 -3.35
N LEU A 34 -2.99 2.10 -3.43
CA LEU A 34 -2.09 2.29 -2.28
C LEU A 34 -1.95 3.78 -1.92
N VAL A 35 -1.72 4.06 -0.64
CA VAL A 35 -1.20 5.35 -0.15
C VAL A 35 0.10 5.08 0.59
N GLY A 36 1.15 5.86 0.32
CA GLY A 36 2.42 5.71 1.03
C GLY A 36 3.56 6.52 0.42
N ASP A 37 4.74 6.41 1.02
CA ASP A 37 5.94 7.12 0.55
C ASP A 37 6.52 6.41 -0.69
N PRO A 38 6.55 7.03 -1.88
CA PRO A 38 7.10 6.41 -3.09
C PRO A 38 8.56 5.97 -2.96
N GLY A 39 9.35 6.63 -2.11
CA GLY A 39 10.74 6.27 -1.85
C GLY A 39 10.89 5.00 -1.00
N LEU A 40 9.88 4.65 -0.20
CA LEU A 40 9.89 3.49 0.69
C LEU A 40 9.07 2.31 0.15
N VAL A 41 7.92 2.58 -0.47
CA VAL A 41 7.08 1.55 -1.11
C VAL A 41 7.84 0.83 -2.23
N GLY A 42 8.70 1.56 -2.95
CA GLY A 42 9.47 1.00 -4.05
C GLY A 42 8.58 0.63 -5.24
N ASP A 43 8.88 -0.48 -5.92
CA ASP A 43 8.15 -0.92 -7.11
C ASP A 43 6.88 -1.71 -6.76
N CYS A 44 5.73 -1.05 -6.90
CA CYS A 44 4.40 -1.65 -6.79
C CYS A 44 3.80 -2.09 -8.14
N GLY A 45 4.56 -2.03 -9.25
CA GLY A 45 4.06 -2.35 -10.59
C GLY A 45 2.96 -1.38 -11.05
N ASP A 46 1.90 -1.91 -11.64
CA ASP A 46 0.77 -1.12 -12.17
C ASP A 46 -0.25 -0.67 -11.10
N ILE A 47 0.03 -0.91 -9.81
CA ILE A 47 -0.84 -0.49 -8.71
C ILE A 47 -0.74 1.04 -8.57
N VAL A 48 -1.88 1.73 -8.61
CA VAL A 48 -1.94 3.18 -8.37
C VAL A 48 -1.46 3.49 -6.95
N LEU A 49 -0.41 4.30 -6.85
CA LEU A 49 0.13 4.79 -5.58
C LEU A 49 -0.15 6.30 -5.42
N HIS A 50 -0.89 6.64 -4.38
CA HIS A 50 -1.10 8.00 -3.92
C HIS A 50 0.04 8.38 -2.97
N ALA A 51 0.83 9.37 -3.37
CA ALA A 51 2.01 9.78 -2.60
C ALA A 51 1.63 10.39 -1.24
N ALA A 52 2.24 9.87 -0.18
CA ALA A 52 2.21 10.44 1.16
C ALA A 52 3.60 10.30 1.80
N SER A 53 4.26 11.43 2.07
CA SER A 53 5.66 11.44 2.57
C SER A 53 5.78 11.40 4.10
N GLU A 54 4.67 11.52 4.82
CA GLU A 54 4.66 11.49 6.29
C GLU A 54 4.00 10.21 6.79
N ILE A 55 4.58 9.61 7.83
CA ILE A 55 4.14 8.34 8.42
C ILE A 55 3.84 8.60 9.89
N ILE A 56 2.70 8.11 10.37
CA ILE A 56 2.38 8.13 11.80
C ILE A 56 3.18 7.01 12.46
N GLY A 57 4.24 7.37 13.18
CA GLY A 57 5.04 6.41 13.94
C GLY A 57 4.23 5.73 15.04
N MET A 58 4.55 4.46 15.32
CA MET A 58 4.04 3.78 16.50
C MET A 58 4.79 4.31 17.72
N ALA A 59 4.07 4.85 18.69
CA ALA A 59 4.65 5.25 19.98
C ALA A 59 5.15 4.01 20.74
N GLU A 60 6.19 4.18 21.55
CA GLU A 60 6.47 3.26 22.67
C GLU A 60 5.40 3.37 23.75
#